data_AF-A0A522MYY8-F1
#
_entry.id   AF-A0A522MYY8-F1
#
_cell.length_a   1.000
_cell.length_b   1.000
_cell.length_c   1.000
_cell.angle_alpha   90.00
_cell.angle_beta   90.00
_cell.angle_gamma   90.00
#
_symmetry.space_group_name_H-M   'P 1'
#
loop_
_entity.id
_entity.type
_entity.pdbx_description
1 polymer ?
#
loop_
_entity_poly.entity_id
_entity_poly.type
_entity_poly.pdbx_seq_one_letter_code
_entity_poly.pdbx_strand_id
1 'polypeptide(L)'
;FRDFAPEVVAAFGPADVARLLADPGIVRNRAKIEATISNAGRFLELEAQSGSFATYLAGFVEHPPRRLPPEATRADVPATSPGSDALATDLRRRGWRFTGSTVVYAFMQAVGLVDDHLPTCYRYAGRP
;
A
#
# COMPACT_ATOMS: atom_id res chain seq x y z
N PHE A 1 -15.32 -5.67 -3.19
CA PHE A 1 -15.39 -4.21 -3.42
C PHE A 1 -15.40 -3.87 -4.92
N ARG A 2 -16.28 -4.49 -5.74
CA ARG A 2 -16.38 -4.19 -7.20
C ARG A 2 -15.00 -4.08 -7.88
N ASP A 3 -14.17 -5.09 -7.68
CA ASP A 3 -12.80 -5.19 -8.22
C ASP A 3 -11.88 -3.98 -7.94
N PHE A 4 -12.18 -3.25 -6.86
CA PHE A 4 -11.44 -2.07 -6.42
C PHE A 4 -11.49 -0.87 -7.39
N ALA A 5 -12.50 -0.81 -8.27
CA ALA A 5 -12.74 0.37 -9.09
C ALA A 5 -13.00 1.60 -8.19
N PRO A 6 -12.10 2.60 -8.14
CA PRO A 6 -12.10 3.63 -7.11
C PRO A 6 -13.34 4.54 -7.19
N GLU A 7 -13.82 4.86 -8.38
CA GLU A 7 -15.03 5.68 -8.61
C GLU A 7 -16.28 5.01 -8.05
N VAL A 8 -16.35 3.68 -8.17
CA VAL A 8 -17.48 2.88 -7.68
C VAL A 8 -17.40 2.72 -6.17
N VAL A 9 -16.21 2.39 -5.64
CA VAL A 9 -16.02 2.15 -4.21
C VAL A 9 -16.17 3.44 -3.39
N ALA A 10 -15.70 4.58 -3.91
CA ALA A 10 -15.84 5.87 -3.24
C ALA A 10 -17.31 6.31 -3.08
N ALA A 11 -18.21 5.81 -3.93
CA ALA A 11 -19.64 6.10 -3.87
C ALA A 11 -20.42 5.19 -2.91
N PHE A 12 -19.78 4.19 -2.27
CA PHE A 12 -20.46 3.28 -1.35
C PHE A 12 -21.03 4.02 -0.14
N GLY A 13 -22.29 3.73 0.17
CA GLY A 13 -23.03 4.34 1.27
C GLY A 13 -23.20 3.41 2.49
N PRO A 14 -24.02 3.83 3.48
CA PRO A 14 -24.31 3.02 4.66
C PRO A 14 -24.87 1.63 4.36
N ALA A 15 -25.68 1.50 3.30
CA ALA A 15 -26.23 0.22 2.85
C ALA A 15 -25.14 -0.73 2.34
N ASP A 16 -24.13 -0.22 1.65
CA ASP A 16 -22.98 -1.02 1.20
C ASP A 16 -22.12 -1.48 2.38
N VAL A 17 -21.91 -0.61 3.38
CA VAL A 17 -21.21 -0.99 4.61
C VAL A 17 -21.94 -2.12 5.33
N ALA A 18 -23.27 -2.03 5.47
CA ALA A 18 -24.09 -3.09 6.07
C ALA A 18 -24.00 -4.40 5.27
N ARG A 19 -24.10 -4.33 3.94
CA ARG A 19 -23.94 -5.48 3.05
C ARG A 19 -22.56 -6.12 3.19
N LEU A 20 -21.48 -5.34 3.24
CA LEU A 20 -20.11 -5.82 3.38
C LEU A 20 -19.84 -6.42 4.77
N LEU A 21 -20.48 -5.91 5.83
CA LEU A 21 -20.39 -6.51 7.17
C LEU A 21 -21.04 -7.90 7.24
N ALA A 22 -21.98 -8.20 6.34
CA ALA A 22 -22.60 -9.51 6.23
C ALA A 22 -21.85 -10.46 5.29
N ASP A 23 -20.84 -9.99 4.54
CA ASP A 23 -20.11 -10.77 3.55
C ASP A 23 -19.06 -11.69 4.22
N PRO A 24 -19.19 -13.02 4.15
CA PRO A 24 -18.22 -13.95 4.73
C PRO A 24 -16.91 -14.05 3.92
N GLY A 25 -16.87 -13.52 2.70
CA GLY A 25 -15.68 -13.53 1.84
C GLY A 25 -14.62 -12.49 2.22
N ILE A 26 -14.90 -11.63 3.22
CA ILE A 26 -13.97 -10.59 3.67
C ILE A 26 -13.81 -10.57 5.20
N VAL A 27 -12.80 -9.84 5.67
CA VAL A 27 -12.66 -9.50 7.08
C VAL A 27 -13.75 -8.51 7.47
N ARG A 28 -14.76 -8.97 8.22
CA ARG A 28 -15.96 -8.22 8.66
C ARG A 28 -15.65 -7.21 9.78
N ASN A 29 -14.77 -6.24 9.48
CA ASN A 29 -14.43 -5.16 10.38
C ASN A 29 -14.91 -3.82 9.79
N ARG A 30 -15.85 -3.16 10.49
CA ARG A 30 -16.46 -1.91 10.04
C ARG A 30 -15.42 -0.82 9.73
N ALA A 31 -14.45 -0.61 10.62
CA ALA A 31 -13.45 0.43 10.44
C ALA A 31 -12.58 0.19 9.20
N LYS A 32 -12.21 -1.07 8.89
CA LYS A 32 -11.48 -1.42 7.67
C LYS A 32 -12.31 -1.20 6.40
N ILE A 33 -13.59 -1.57 6.42
CA ILE A 33 -14.51 -1.36 5.29
C ILE A 33 -14.66 0.14 4.99
N GLU A 34 -14.95 0.94 6.01
CA GLU A 34 -15.09 2.39 5.88
C GLU A 34 -13.77 3.05 5.45
N ALA A 35 -12.63 2.52 5.90
CA ALA A 35 -11.32 2.98 5.44
C ALA A 35 -11.09 2.69 3.96
N THR A 36 -11.46 1.50 3.45
CA THR A 36 -11.35 1.20 2.02
C THR A 36 -12.20 2.16 1.18
N ILE A 37 -13.43 2.46 1.60
CA ILE A 37 -14.32 3.42 0.93
C ILE A 37 -13.71 4.82 0.94
N SER A 38 -13.27 5.29 2.12
CA SER A 38 -12.62 6.58 2.28
C SER A 38 -11.36 6.72 1.43
N ASN A 39 -10.50 5.70 1.43
CA ASN A 39 -9.24 5.70 0.69
C ASN A 39 -9.47 5.70 -0.83
N ALA A 40 -10.55 5.08 -1.33
CA ALA A 40 -10.90 5.17 -2.76
C ALA A 40 -11.19 6.61 -3.18
N GLY A 41 -11.90 7.38 -2.36
CA GLY A 41 -12.10 8.82 -2.61
C GLY A 41 -10.78 9.61 -2.55
N ARG A 42 -9.91 9.32 -1.57
CA ARG A 42 -8.59 9.96 -1.48
C ARG A 42 -7.68 9.62 -2.66
N PHE A 43 -7.80 8.41 -3.22
CA PHE A 43 -7.06 7.99 -4.41
C PHE A 43 -7.42 8.85 -5.62
N LEU A 44 -8.71 9.05 -5.90
CA LEU A 44 -9.18 9.91 -6.99
C LEU A 44 -8.69 11.36 -6.85
N GLU A 45 -8.78 11.91 -5.64
CA GLU A 45 -8.26 13.27 -5.35
C GLU A 45 -6.75 13.36 -5.61
N LEU A 46 -6.00 12.33 -5.22
CA LEU A 46 -4.55 12.29 -5.36
C LEU A 46 -4.12 12.15 -6.82
N GLU A 47 -4.79 11.30 -7.59
CA GLU A 47 -4.54 11.16 -9.03
C GLU A 47 -4.83 12.46 -9.78
N ALA A 48 -5.92 13.15 -9.45
CA ALA A 48 -6.23 14.46 -10.05
C ALA A 48 -5.14 15.51 -9.77
N GLN A 49 -4.46 15.44 -8.62
CA GLN A 49 -3.38 16.37 -8.24
C GLN A 49 -2.02 15.98 -8.81
N SER A 50 -1.73 14.68 -8.90
CA SER A 50 -0.38 14.16 -9.17
C SER A 50 -0.24 13.54 -10.56
N GLY A 51 -1.32 13.53 -11.34
CA GLY A 51 -1.43 12.89 -12.65
C GLY A 51 -1.61 11.37 -12.57
N SER A 52 -0.89 10.69 -11.68
CA SER A 52 -1.11 9.27 -11.37
C SER A 52 -0.64 8.91 -9.96
N PHE A 53 -1.18 7.82 -9.41
CA PHE A 53 -0.69 7.31 -8.13
C PHE A 53 0.76 6.82 -8.21
N ALA A 54 1.19 6.26 -9.35
CA ALA A 54 2.56 5.82 -9.57
C ALA A 54 3.56 6.99 -9.54
N THR A 55 3.24 8.12 -10.18
CA THR A 55 4.04 9.35 -10.14
C THR A 55 4.19 9.86 -8.71
N TYR A 56 3.10 9.84 -7.93
CA TYR A 56 3.14 10.21 -6.53
C TYR A 56 4.06 9.29 -5.71
N LEU A 57 3.95 7.96 -5.89
CA LEU A 57 4.76 6.98 -5.16
C LEU A 57 6.27 7.12 -5.47
N ALA A 58 6.64 7.48 -6.71
CA ALA A 58 8.04 7.68 -7.10
C ALA A 58 8.76 8.74 -6.26
N GLY A 59 8.03 9.69 -5.65
CA GLY A 59 8.60 10.70 -4.74
C GLY A 59 9.06 10.16 -3.37
N PHE A 60 8.75 8.90 -3.04
CA PHE A 60 9.03 8.30 -1.72
C PHE A 60 9.95 7.08 -1.79
N VAL A 61 10.49 6.79 -2.97
CA VAL A 61 11.20 5.54 -3.27
C VAL A 61 12.59 5.87 -3.79
N GLU A 62 13.58 5.08 -3.37
CA GLU A 62 14.93 5.16 -3.91
C GLU A 62 14.99 4.56 -5.33
N HIS A 63 15.75 5.20 -6.21
CA HIS A 63 15.98 4.73 -7.57
C HIS A 63 17.48 4.52 -7.80
N PRO A 64 17.96 3.30 -8.10
CA PRO A 64 17.18 2.05 -8.22
C PRO A 64 16.60 1.56 -6.87
N PRO A 65 15.54 0.74 -6.88
CA PRO A 65 14.96 0.18 -5.66
C PRO A 65 16.02 -0.51 -4.79
N ARG A 66 15.94 -0.29 -3.47
CA ARG A 66 16.78 -1.01 -2.49
C ARG A 66 16.68 -2.52 -2.70
N ARG A 67 17.85 -3.18 -2.65
CA ARG A 67 18.01 -4.63 -2.70
C ARG A 67 18.73 -5.12 -1.46
N LEU A 68 18.42 -6.34 -1.04
CA LEU A 68 19.18 -7.02 0.01
C LEU A 68 20.55 -7.48 -0.51
N PRO A 69 21.61 -7.44 0.32
CA PRO A 69 22.93 -7.94 -0.07
C PRO A 69 22.98 -9.48 -0.18
N PRO A 70 23.98 -10.07 -0.86
CA PRO A 70 24.07 -11.51 -1.11
C PRO A 70 24.11 -12.40 0.14
N GLU A 71 24.55 -11.86 1.27
CA GLU A 71 24.63 -12.51 2.57
C GLU A 71 23.37 -12.34 3.44
N ALA A 72 22.36 -11.61 2.95
CA ALA A 72 21.17 -11.29 3.73
C ALA A 72 20.34 -12.53 4.11
N THR A 73 19.78 -12.43 5.30
CA THR A 73 18.85 -13.39 5.90
C THR A 73 17.48 -12.75 6.13
N ARG A 74 16.52 -13.53 6.61
CA ARG A 74 15.20 -13.00 7.00
C ARG A 74 15.28 -11.89 8.06
N ALA A 75 16.32 -11.89 8.90
CA ALA A 75 16.51 -10.87 9.93
C ALA A 75 16.87 -9.50 9.34
N ASP A 76 17.37 -9.47 8.10
CA ASP A 76 17.80 -8.25 7.40
C ASP A 76 16.66 -7.59 6.59
N VAL A 77 15.49 -8.25 6.52
CA VAL A 77 14.28 -7.68 5.92
C VAL A 77 13.63 -6.76 6.96
N PRO A 78 13.62 -5.44 6.74
CA PRO A 78 13.11 -4.52 7.75
C PRO A 78 11.58 -4.53 7.76
N ALA A 79 10.98 -4.12 8.87
CA ALA A 79 9.53 -3.94 8.97
C ALA A 79 9.06 -2.57 8.45
N THR A 80 9.97 -1.60 8.34
CA THR A 80 9.76 -0.23 7.85
C THR A 80 11.03 0.29 7.17
N SER A 81 10.92 1.42 6.50
CA SER A 81 12.02 2.19 5.92
C SER A 81 11.74 3.70 6.00
N PRO A 82 12.76 4.57 5.85
CA PRO A 82 12.55 6.01 5.76
C PRO A 82 11.53 6.41 4.69
N GLY A 83 11.55 5.73 3.53
CA GLY A 83 10.57 5.93 2.46
C GLY A 83 9.14 5.58 2.89
N SER A 84 8.94 4.45 3.57
CA SER A 84 7.61 4.08 4.09
C SER A 84 7.14 4.99 5.23
N ASP A 85 8.05 5.50 6.07
CA ASP A 85 7.72 6.43 7.15
C ASP A 85 7.23 7.77 6.59
N ALA A 86 7.93 8.29 5.57
CA ALA A 86 7.55 9.50 4.86
C ALA A 86 6.21 9.34 4.13
N LEU A 87 6.04 8.24 3.38
CA LEU A 87 4.81 7.95 2.65
C LEU A 87 3.63 7.75 3.60
N ALA A 88 3.80 6.97 4.68
CA ALA A 88 2.76 6.78 5.69
C ALA A 88 2.36 8.10 6.38
N THR A 89 3.31 9.01 6.60
CA THR A 89 3.04 10.32 7.18
C THR A 89 2.27 11.22 6.21
N ASP A 90 2.65 11.25 4.94
CA ASP A 90 1.95 12.04 3.93
C ASP A 90 0.54 11.51 3.64
N LEU A 91 0.38 10.19 3.48
CA LEU A 91 -0.93 9.55 3.32
C LEU A 91 -1.85 9.86 4.51
N ARG A 92 -1.36 9.77 5.76
CA ARG A 92 -2.13 10.15 6.94
C ARG A 92 -2.52 11.62 6.93
N ARG A 93 -1.62 12.53 6.55
CA ARG A 93 -1.93 13.96 6.37
C ARG A 93 -3.02 14.20 5.32
N ARG A 94 -3.07 13.36 4.29
CA ARG A 94 -4.10 13.37 3.23
C ARG A 94 -5.39 12.64 3.62
N GLY A 95 -5.53 12.21 4.87
CA GLY A 95 -6.74 11.57 5.37
C GLY A 95 -6.89 10.08 5.02
N TRP A 96 -5.83 9.43 4.54
CA TRP A 96 -5.84 7.98 4.36
C TRP A 96 -5.88 7.26 5.71
N ARG A 97 -6.54 6.11 5.73
CA ARG A 97 -6.74 5.29 6.93
C ARG A 97 -6.06 3.93 6.76
N PHE A 98 -5.59 3.35 7.87
CA PHE A 98 -4.86 2.08 7.91
C PHE A 98 -3.54 2.06 7.12
N THR A 99 -2.91 3.22 6.94
CA THR A 99 -1.63 3.40 6.23
C THR A 99 -0.48 3.66 7.21
N GLY A 100 -0.33 2.82 8.24
CA GLY A 100 0.84 2.87 9.13
C GLY A 100 2.10 2.44 8.39
N SER A 101 3.29 2.89 8.85
CA SER A 101 4.56 2.65 8.14
C SER A 101 4.81 1.18 7.81
N THR A 102 4.57 0.26 8.74
CA THR A 102 4.70 -1.19 8.48
C THR A 102 3.76 -1.69 7.38
N VAL A 103 2.52 -1.18 7.32
CA VAL A 103 1.56 -1.54 6.27
C VAL A 103 2.02 -0.97 4.92
N VAL A 104 2.51 0.27 4.94
CA VAL A 104 3.03 0.94 3.73
C VAL A 104 4.29 0.25 3.23
N TYR A 105 5.20 -0.17 4.10
CA TYR A 105 6.40 -0.91 3.71
C TYR A 105 6.03 -2.27 3.11
N ALA A 106 5.09 -3.00 3.72
CA ALA A 106 4.55 -4.23 3.14
C ALA A 106 3.91 -4.01 1.76
N PHE A 107 3.20 -2.88 1.56
CA PHE A 107 2.69 -2.49 0.25
C PHE A 107 3.83 -2.22 -0.74
N MET A 108 4.85 -1.44 -0.35
CA MET A 108 6.02 -1.14 -1.19
C MET A 108 6.73 -2.42 -1.65
N GLN A 109 6.89 -3.41 -0.77
CA GLN A 109 7.41 -4.74 -1.10
C GLN A 109 6.51 -5.44 -2.12
N ALA A 110 5.19 -5.46 -1.90
CA ALA A 110 4.24 -6.17 -2.73
C ALA A 110 4.13 -5.60 -4.16
N VAL A 111 4.27 -4.29 -4.32
CA VAL A 111 4.19 -3.61 -5.63
C VAL A 111 5.56 -3.36 -6.28
N GLY A 112 6.65 -3.85 -5.69
CA GLY A 112 7.99 -3.78 -6.28
C GLY A 112 8.65 -2.41 -6.20
N LEU A 113 8.23 -1.54 -5.28
CA LEU A 113 8.92 -0.29 -4.96
C LEU A 113 10.20 -0.55 -4.16
N VAL A 114 10.30 -1.70 -3.51
CA VAL A 114 11.55 -2.24 -2.95
C VAL A 114 11.69 -3.71 -3.36
N ASP A 115 12.91 -4.22 -3.44
CA ASP A 115 13.19 -5.62 -3.74
C ASP A 115 13.84 -6.30 -2.52
N ASP A 116 12.97 -6.81 -1.66
CA ASP A 116 13.37 -7.58 -0.47
C ASP A 116 13.35 -9.10 -0.73
N HIS A 117 13.49 -9.54 -1.99
CA HIS A 117 13.74 -10.95 -2.24
C HIS A 117 15.06 -11.37 -1.57
N LEU A 118 15.04 -12.46 -0.80
CA LEU A 118 16.24 -13.02 -0.17
C LEU A 118 17.16 -13.65 -1.23
N PRO A 119 18.47 -13.74 -0.96
CA PRO A 119 19.43 -14.39 -1.87
C PRO A 119 19.09 -15.84 -2.26
N THR A 120 18.37 -16.56 -1.40
CA THR A 120 17.89 -17.93 -1.67
C THR A 120 16.64 -17.99 -2.57
N CYS A 121 16.02 -16.85 -2.87
CA CYS A 121 14.85 -16.77 -3.74
C CYS A 121 15.27 -16.78 -5.21
N TYR A 122 14.60 -17.57 -6.05
CA TYR A 122 14.88 -17.61 -7.50
C TYR A 122 14.60 -16.27 -8.22
N ARG A 123 13.85 -15.35 -7.58
CA ARG A 123 13.57 -14.00 -8.07
C ARG A 123 14.58 -12.94 -7.59
N TYR A 124 15.57 -13.34 -6.80
CA TYR A 124 16.59 -12.41 -6.31
C TYR A 124 17.36 -11.77 -7.47
N ALA A 125 17.27 -10.44 -7.59
CA ALA A 125 17.91 -9.68 -8.65
C ALA A 125 19.30 -9.13 -8.26
N GLY A 126 19.75 -9.34 -7.02
CA GLY A 126 21.07 -8.92 -6.52
C GLY A 126 22.20 -9.91 -6.80
N ARG A 127 22.17 -10.57 -7.97
CA ARG A 127 23.31 -11.37 -8.45
C ARG A 127 24.50 -10.44 -8.77
N PRO A 128 25.75 -10.91 -8.66
CA PRO A 128 26.92 -10.16 -9.13
C PRO A 128 26.77 -9.77 -10.61
#